data_AF-U3TCW8-F1
#
_entry.id   AF-U3TCW8-F1
#
_cell.length_a   1.000
_cell.length_b   1.000
_cell.length_c   1.000
_cell.angle_alpha   90.00
_cell.angle_beta   90.00
_cell.angle_gamma   90.00
#
_symmetry.space_group_name_H-M   'P 1'
#
loop_
_entity.id
_entity.type
_entity.pdbx_description
1 polymer ?
#
loop_
_entity_poly.entity_id
_entity_poly.type
_entity_poly.pdbx_seq_one_letter_code
_entity_poly.pdbx_strand_id
1 'polypeptide(L)'
;MARRRFGVSMHEDLARRLDEASRSLGVERSRLVEKAVEALLDDYKHLLSRHSCSGIIIVSCHTGGEAEIAGAVEKFRDIVAARLHSHTRSSCIEAIIVEGDSARIAMLHRKLESLGCGARYISIPKHR
;
A
#
# COMPACT_ATOMS: atom_id res chain seq x y z
N MET A 1 -2.32 26.42 -9.86
CA MET A 1 -3.71 25.87 -9.91
C MET A 1 -4.50 26.41 -8.72
N ALA A 2 -5.82 26.52 -8.83
CA ALA A 2 -6.68 27.00 -7.74
C ALA A 2 -6.69 26.00 -6.56
N ARG A 3 -6.71 26.47 -5.32
CA ARG A 3 -6.82 25.63 -4.11
C ARG A 3 -8.27 25.59 -3.62
N ARG A 4 -8.78 24.39 -3.35
CA ARG A 4 -10.11 24.18 -2.73
C ARG A 4 -9.95 23.98 -1.22
N ARG A 5 -10.67 24.75 -0.41
CA ARG A 5 -10.75 24.57 1.05
C ARG A 5 -11.98 23.76 1.41
N PHE A 6 -11.80 22.76 2.28
CA PHE A 6 -12.88 21.97 2.87
C PHE A 6 -12.44 21.51 4.26
N GLY A 7 -13.40 21.29 5.17
CA GLY A 7 -13.14 20.80 6.52
C GLY A 7 -13.21 19.27 6.57
N VAL A 8 -12.34 18.65 7.37
CA VAL A 8 -12.36 17.21 7.66
C VAL A 8 -12.26 16.99 9.16
N SER A 9 -12.98 16.01 9.67
CA SER A 9 -12.86 15.55 11.06
C SER A 9 -11.94 14.33 11.11
N MET A 10 -11.08 14.26 12.12
CA MET A 10 -10.22 13.11 12.37
C MET A 10 -10.03 12.92 13.88
N HIS A 11 -9.57 11.74 14.30
CA HIS A 11 -9.28 11.47 15.71
C HIS A 11 -8.22 12.43 16.25
N GLU A 12 -8.41 12.90 17.49
CA GLU A 12 -7.54 13.89 18.15
C GLU A 12 -6.08 13.46 18.18
N ASP A 13 -5.81 12.19 18.48
CA ASP A 13 -4.43 11.67 18.52
C ASP A 13 -3.76 11.70 17.15
N LEU A 14 -4.51 11.52 16.05
CA LEU A 14 -3.98 11.61 14.70
C LEU A 14 -3.70 13.07 14.32
N ALA A 15 -4.61 13.99 14.67
CA ALA A 15 -4.41 15.42 14.46
C ALA A 15 -3.16 15.93 15.21
N ARG A 16 -2.98 15.52 16.48
CA ARG A 16 -1.79 15.86 17.26
C ARG A 16 -0.50 15.36 16.62
N ARG A 17 -0.46 14.11 16.15
CA ARG A 17 0.70 13.55 15.43
C ARG A 17 1.00 14.28 14.13
N LEU A 18 -0.02 14.76 13.41
CA LEU A 18 0.14 15.57 12.21
C LEU A 18 0.73 16.95 12.55
N ASP A 19 0.25 17.59 13.62
CA ASP A 19 0.77 18.88 14.11
C ASP A 19 2.25 18.76 14.51
N GLU A 20 2.62 17.69 15.22
CA GLU A 20 4.01 17.40 15.59
C GLU A 20 4.91 17.18 14.36
N ALA A 21 4.44 16.42 13.37
CA ALA A 21 5.16 16.21 12.12
C ALA A 21 5.37 17.53 11.35
N SER A 22 4.34 18.38 11.30
CA SER A 22 4.40 19.70 10.68
C SER A 22 5.48 20.59 11.31
N ARG A 23 5.50 20.67 12.65
CA ARG A 23 6.51 21.43 13.40
C ARG A 23 7.92 20.87 13.19
N SER A 24 8.08 19.55 13.30
CA SER A 24 9.39 18.89 13.23
C SER A 24 10.02 18.97 11.84
N LEU A 25 9.20 18.94 10.79
CA LEU A 25 9.65 18.99 9.40
C LEU A 25 9.73 20.43 8.85
N GLY A 26 9.19 21.42 9.55
CA GLY A 26 9.06 22.79 9.06
C GLY A 26 8.15 22.89 7.82
N VAL A 27 7.14 22.02 7.72
CA VAL A 27 6.23 21.94 6.58
C VAL A 27 4.80 22.21 7.04
N GLU A 28 4.07 23.04 6.30
CA GLU A 28 2.65 23.32 6.55
C GLU A 28 1.79 22.04 6.62
N ARG A 29 0.89 21.97 7.60
CA ARG A 29 -0.05 20.84 7.77
C ARG A 29 -0.81 20.52 6.49
N SER A 30 -1.30 21.56 5.81
CA SER A 30 -2.04 21.42 4.55
C SER A 30 -1.22 20.72 3.46
N ARG A 31 0.10 20.93 3.41
CA ARG A 31 0.99 20.29 2.44
C ARG A 31 1.29 18.84 2.80
N LEU A 32 1.38 18.50 4.09
CA LEU A 32 1.48 17.11 4.53
C LEU A 32 0.21 16.33 4.19
N VAL A 33 -0.96 16.93 4.45
CA VAL A 33 -2.27 16.35 4.08
C VAL A 33 -2.39 16.18 2.57
N GLU A 34 -2.02 17.20 1.79
CA GLU A 34 -2.02 17.15 0.31
C GLU A 34 -1.18 15.97 -0.20
N LYS A 35 0.07 15.84 0.26
CA LYS A 35 0.95 14.71 -0.11
C LYS A 35 0.38 13.35 0.29
N ALA A 36 -0.21 13.25 1.48
CA ALA A 36 -0.81 12.00 1.96
C ALA A 36 -2.02 11.62 1.12
N VAL A 37 -2.86 12.58 0.74
CA VAL A 37 -4.02 12.37 -0.13
C VAL A 37 -3.59 12.03 -1.55
N GLU A 38 -2.57 12.69 -2.11
CA GLU A 38 -2.00 12.33 -3.43
C GLU A 38 -1.50 10.88 -3.44
N ALA A 39 -0.67 10.50 -2.47
CA ALA A 39 -0.16 9.14 -2.35
C ALA A 39 -1.30 8.12 -2.20
N LEU A 40 -2.31 8.44 -1.37
CA LEU A 40 -3.49 7.60 -1.20
C LEU A 40 -4.27 7.44 -2.52
N LEU A 41 -4.51 8.52 -3.26
CA LEU A 41 -5.25 8.45 -4.52
C LEU A 41 -4.47 7.68 -5.59
N ASP A 42 -3.15 7.83 -5.65
CA ASP A 42 -2.29 7.05 -6.53
C ASP A 42 -2.35 5.56 -6.15
N ASP A 43 -2.26 5.22 -4.86
CA ASP A 43 -2.43 3.87 -4.30
C ASP A 43 -3.87 3.29 -4.45
N TYR A 44 -4.85 4.10 -4.83
CA TYR A 44 -6.23 3.63 -5.07
C TYR A 44 -6.60 3.65 -6.56
N LYS A 45 -5.77 4.24 -7.42
CA LYS A 45 -6.06 4.36 -8.86
C LYS A 45 -6.35 3.01 -9.53
N HIS A 46 -5.69 1.96 -9.07
CA HIS A 46 -5.84 0.57 -9.56
C HIS A 46 -7.13 -0.10 -9.05
N LEU A 47 -7.73 0.42 -7.99
CA LEU A 47 -9.05 0.02 -7.50
C LEU A 47 -10.18 0.79 -8.21
N LEU A 48 -9.93 2.03 -8.62
CA LEU A 48 -10.94 2.93 -9.20
C LEU A 48 -11.11 2.77 -10.72
N SER A 49 -10.04 2.37 -11.42
CA SER A 49 -10.06 2.21 -12.89
C SER A 49 -9.22 1.01 -13.31
N ARG A 50 -9.76 0.19 -14.21
CA ARG A 50 -9.07 -0.98 -14.74
C ARG A 50 -7.96 -0.54 -15.68
N HIS A 51 -6.72 -0.92 -15.39
CA HIS A 51 -5.56 -0.63 -16.24
C HIS A 51 -4.47 -1.69 -16.04
N SER A 52 -3.42 -1.66 -16.86
CA SER A 52 -2.21 -2.44 -16.61
C SER A 52 -1.22 -1.62 -15.79
N CYS A 53 -0.81 -2.12 -14.63
CA CYS A 53 0.15 -1.47 -13.74
C CYS A 53 1.20 -2.44 -13.19
N SER A 54 2.28 -1.86 -12.67
CA SER A 54 3.32 -2.55 -11.94
C SER A 54 3.39 -1.97 -10.52
N GLY A 55 3.76 -2.79 -9.55
CA GLY A 55 3.86 -2.36 -8.16
C GLY A 55 4.47 -3.41 -7.26
N ILE A 56 4.52 -3.09 -5.96
CA ILE A 56 5.00 -4.01 -4.92
C ILE A 56 3.90 -4.18 -3.89
N ILE A 57 3.53 -5.43 -3.59
CA ILE A 57 2.75 -5.76 -2.40
C ILE A 57 3.72 -6.13 -1.29
N ILE A 58 3.75 -5.34 -0.22
CA ILE A 58 4.49 -5.64 1.00
C ILE A 58 3.53 -6.31 1.97
N VAL A 59 3.84 -7.53 2.41
CA VAL A 59 3.05 -8.30 3.37
C VAL A 59 3.87 -8.52 4.63
N SER A 60 3.27 -8.35 5.80
CA SER A 60 3.83 -8.70 7.10
C SER A 60 2.85 -9.61 7.83
N CYS A 61 3.27 -10.82 8.15
CA CYS A 61 2.49 -11.81 8.89
C CYS A 61 3.24 -12.32 10.11
N HIS A 62 2.55 -12.87 11.11
CA HIS A 62 3.22 -13.66 12.15
C HIS A 62 3.87 -14.91 11.56
N THR A 63 4.91 -15.40 12.24
CA THR A 63 5.61 -16.63 11.88
C THR A 63 4.61 -17.80 11.79
N GLY A 64 4.65 -18.56 10.69
CA GLY A 64 3.70 -19.66 10.43
C GLY A 64 2.65 -19.38 9.36
N GLY A 65 2.43 -18.12 8.93
CA GLY A 65 1.52 -17.77 7.82
C GLY A 65 2.12 -17.91 6.41
N GLU A 66 3.34 -18.42 6.31
CA GLU A 66 4.14 -18.49 5.08
C GLU A 66 3.52 -19.36 3.99
N ALA A 67 2.95 -20.49 4.40
CA ALA A 67 2.35 -21.47 3.50
C ALA A 67 1.09 -20.89 2.85
N GLU A 68 0.28 -20.17 3.62
CA GLU A 68 -0.93 -19.50 3.15
C GLU A 68 -0.61 -18.37 2.17
N ILE A 69 0.42 -17.56 2.47
CA ILE A 69 0.89 -16.52 1.55
C ILE A 69 1.41 -17.16 0.27
N ALA A 70 2.26 -18.21 0.37
CA ALA A 70 2.79 -18.90 -0.80
C ALA A 70 1.68 -19.49 -1.67
N GLY A 71 0.70 -20.13 -1.05
CA GLY A 71 -0.46 -20.69 -1.76
C GLY A 71 -1.37 -19.61 -2.36
N ALA A 72 -1.46 -18.43 -1.76
CA ALA A 72 -2.12 -17.29 -2.37
C ALA A 72 -1.33 -16.81 -3.58
N VAL A 73 -0.03 -16.54 -3.45
CA VAL A 73 0.84 -16.03 -4.53
C VAL A 73 0.85 -16.97 -5.73
N GLU A 74 0.93 -18.29 -5.54
CA GLU A 74 0.94 -19.27 -6.65
C GLU A 74 -0.33 -19.19 -7.51
N LYS A 75 -1.49 -18.92 -6.91
CA LYS A 75 -2.77 -18.75 -7.65
C LYS A 75 -2.78 -17.51 -8.54
N PHE A 76 -1.89 -16.56 -8.28
CA PHE A 76 -1.74 -15.30 -9.00
C PHE A 76 -0.38 -15.21 -9.72
N ARG A 77 0.30 -16.33 -9.95
CA ARG A 77 1.64 -16.37 -10.57
C ARG A 77 1.75 -15.66 -11.92
N ASP A 78 0.64 -15.53 -12.63
CA ASP A 78 0.56 -14.85 -13.93
C ASP A 78 0.76 -13.32 -13.84
N ILE A 79 0.57 -12.74 -12.64
CA ILE A 79 0.84 -11.31 -12.38
C ILE A 79 2.03 -11.09 -11.44
N VAL A 80 2.69 -12.15 -10.96
CA VAL A 80 3.79 -12.07 -9.99
C VAL A 80 5.11 -12.18 -10.75
N ALA A 81 5.86 -11.08 -10.80
CA ALA A 81 7.15 -11.03 -11.46
C ALA A 81 8.28 -11.56 -10.56
N ALA A 82 8.20 -11.29 -9.26
CA ALA A 82 9.17 -11.77 -8.29
C ALA A 82 8.57 -11.75 -6.87
N ARG A 83 9.16 -12.56 -5.98
CA ARG A 83 8.83 -12.60 -4.57
C ARG A 83 10.12 -12.67 -3.76
N LEU A 84 10.27 -11.76 -2.81
CA LEU A 84 11.30 -11.80 -1.78
C LEU A 84 10.62 -12.09 -0.44
N HIS A 85 11.13 -13.08 0.28
CA HIS A 85 10.66 -13.46 1.60
C HIS A 85 11.81 -13.33 2.61
N SER A 86 11.56 -12.70 3.76
CA SER A 86 12.53 -12.59 4.85
C SER A 86 11.85 -12.82 6.19
N HIS A 87 12.45 -13.68 7.01
CA HIS A 87 12.09 -13.77 8.42
C HIS A 87 12.67 -12.57 9.18
N THR A 88 11.86 -12.02 10.07
CA THR A 88 12.29 -11.11 11.13
C THR A 88 11.96 -11.75 12.48
N ARG A 89 12.32 -11.12 13.61
CA ARG A 89 12.26 -11.76 14.94
C ARG A 89 10.96 -12.50 15.25
N SER A 90 9.80 -11.90 14.96
CA SER A 90 8.47 -12.45 15.29
C SER A 90 7.46 -12.34 14.16
N SER A 91 7.93 -12.00 12.96
CA SER A 91 7.10 -11.85 11.78
C SER A 91 7.89 -12.15 10.51
N CYS A 92 7.18 -12.45 9.44
CA CYS A 92 7.74 -12.62 8.12
C CYS A 92 7.31 -11.45 7.26
N ILE A 93 8.28 -10.86 6.56
CA ILE A 93 8.05 -9.77 5.62
C ILE A 93 8.26 -10.31 4.22
N GLU A 94 7.30 -10.03 3.34
CA GLU A 94 7.37 -10.37 1.93
C GLU A 94 7.22 -9.14 1.07
N ALA A 95 8.06 -9.02 0.05
CA ALA A 95 7.91 -8.06 -1.03
C ALA A 95 7.59 -8.84 -2.32
N ILE A 96 6.38 -8.64 -2.84
CA ILE A 96 5.87 -9.31 -4.02
C ILE A 96 5.78 -8.28 -5.15
N ILE A 97 6.67 -8.39 -6.14
CA ILE A 97 6.65 -7.54 -7.32
C ILE A 97 5.56 -8.08 -8.26
N VAL A 98 4.63 -7.21 -8.63
CA VAL A 98 3.49 -7.55 -9.48
C VAL A 98 3.43 -6.68 -10.72
N GLU A 99 3.00 -7.27 -11.83
CA GLU A 99 2.74 -6.58 -13.08
C GLU A 99 1.56 -7.23 -13.80
N GLY A 100 0.57 -6.44 -14.22
CA GLY A 100 -0.57 -6.96 -14.96
C GLY A 100 -1.85 -6.17 -14.77
N ASP A 101 -2.98 -6.85 -14.93
CA ASP A 101 -4.32 -6.28 -14.79
C ASP A 101 -4.57 -5.81 -13.34
N SER A 102 -4.94 -4.54 -13.19
CA SER A 102 -5.12 -3.91 -11.88
C SER A 102 -6.21 -4.57 -11.02
N ALA A 103 -7.26 -5.13 -11.64
CA ALA A 103 -8.29 -5.84 -10.90
C ALA A 103 -7.75 -7.16 -10.34
N ARG A 104 -6.87 -7.84 -11.09
CA ARG A 104 -6.21 -9.06 -10.63
C ARG A 104 -5.21 -8.79 -9.51
N ILE A 105 -4.43 -7.71 -9.61
CA ILE A 105 -3.54 -7.23 -8.54
C ILE A 105 -4.36 -6.91 -7.27
N ALA A 106 -5.47 -6.20 -7.41
CA ALA A 106 -6.37 -5.89 -6.30
C ALA A 106 -7.00 -7.15 -5.66
N MET A 107 -7.28 -8.20 -6.44
CA MET A 107 -7.73 -9.49 -5.92
C MET A 107 -6.65 -10.18 -5.08
N LEU A 108 -5.40 -10.18 -5.53
CA LEU A 108 -4.28 -10.71 -4.75
C LEU A 108 -4.09 -9.92 -3.44
N HIS A 109 -4.08 -8.59 -3.51
CA HIS A 109 -3.93 -7.73 -2.33
C HIS A 109 -5.02 -8.00 -1.28
N ARG A 110 -6.31 -8.00 -1.68
CA ARG A 110 -7.42 -8.37 -0.78
C ARG A 110 -7.31 -9.79 -0.23
N LYS A 111 -6.82 -10.73 -1.06
CA LYS A 111 -6.62 -12.11 -0.61
C LYS A 111 -5.56 -12.18 0.50
N LEU A 112 -4.48 -11.42 0.37
CA LEU A 112 -3.42 -11.35 1.39
C LEU A 112 -3.90 -10.66 2.67
N GLU A 113 -4.69 -9.58 2.57
CA GLU A 113 -5.35 -8.95 3.73
C GLU A 113 -6.26 -9.94 4.48
N SER A 114 -7.00 -10.78 3.74
CA SER A 114 -7.90 -11.78 4.33
C SER A 114 -7.20 -12.88 5.15
N LEU A 115 -5.87 -13.00 5.04
CA LEU A 115 -5.08 -13.96 5.82
C LEU A 115 -4.74 -13.43 7.23
N GLY A 116 -5.24 -12.25 7.62
CA GLY A 116 -4.92 -11.64 8.92
C GLY A 116 -3.54 -10.99 8.95
N CYS A 117 -2.96 -10.72 7.79
CA CYS A 117 -1.66 -10.09 7.63
C CYS A 117 -1.79 -8.61 7.30
N GLY A 118 -0.80 -7.82 7.70
CA GLY A 118 -0.68 -6.44 7.21
C GLY A 118 -0.21 -6.47 5.76
N ALA A 119 -1.01 -5.98 4.81
CA ALA A 119 -0.64 -5.92 3.41
C ALA A 119 -0.76 -4.48 2.88
N ARG A 120 0.28 -4.00 2.20
CA ARG A 120 0.30 -2.68 1.58
C ARG A 120 0.73 -2.81 0.13
N TYR A 121 -0.06 -2.25 -0.78
CA TYR A 121 0.35 -2.06 -2.17
C TYR A 121 1.04 -0.70 -2.32
N ILE A 122 2.11 -0.66 -3.11
CA ILE A 122 2.79 0.55 -3.54
C ILE A 122 2.84 0.52 -5.06
N SER A 123 2.25 1.54 -5.70
CA SER A 123 2.34 1.66 -7.15
C SER A 123 3.75 2.04 -7.60
N ILE A 124 4.23 1.42 -8.68
CA ILE A 124 5.46 1.86 -9.35
C ILE A 124 5.05 2.61 -10.62
N PRO A 125 5.38 3.90 -10.74
CA PRO A 125 5.15 4.65 -11.96
C PRO A 125 5.89 3.98 -13.12
N LYS A 126 5.23 3.80 -14.26
CA LYS A 126 5.93 3.43 -15.49
C LYS A 126 6.83 4.60 -15.88
N HIS A 127 8.14 4.37 -15.98
CA HIS A 127 9.05 5.33 -16.61
C HIS A 127 8.55 5.56 -18.05
N ARG A 128 8.29 6.83 -18.40
CA ARG A 128 7.99 7.24 -19.79
C ARG A 128 9.27 7.44 -20.56
#